data_AF-A0A3M1CK73-F1
#
_entry.id   AF-A0A3M1CK73-F1
#
_cell.length_a   1.000
_cell.length_b   1.000
_cell.length_c   1.000
_cell.angle_alpha   90.00
_cell.angle_beta   90.00
_cell.angle_gamma   90.00
#
_symmetry.space_group_name_H-M   'P 1'
#
loop_
_entity.id
_entity.type
_entity.pdbx_description
1 polymer ?
#
loop_
_entity_poly.entity_id
_entity_poly.type
_entity_poly.pdbx_seq_one_letter_code
_entity_poly.pdbx_strand_id
1 'polypeptide(L)'
;MHRPRVSRPDLHHRRARRRLLELRDDPQEPAPEVSIPPTDPANDDRIERLLDEAEQALDAGDAGRAIELCRQVQASCPDHAGAWFVLGQAHQALGRFDRAADAFHRAALQHPDHAPSWSALALARFEQCRFDDAEQAADRAIQEDPDDAQGWWVRSLLLQWRGDEAGARRAGLHAHHLDPEAFPLPPELSDDEIEALVEDVLHDLPPGLRTLLADVAIILDDVPSPETCRQTDPPASPLELLGVFDGASLMERSLEDPWSQLPGRIVLFRRNLARMCRSRDELAEQIRITLFHEVGHFLGLDEDAVADRGLQ
;
A
#
# COMPACT_ATOMS: atom_id res chain seq x y z
N MET A 1 -39.71 46.67 17.80
CA MET A 1 -39.78 45.38 17.08
C MET A 1 -38.67 45.36 16.04
N HIS A 2 -37.55 44.72 16.38
CA HIS A 2 -36.33 44.71 15.57
C HIS A 2 -35.97 43.25 15.29
N ARG A 3 -36.11 42.83 14.03
CA ARG A 3 -35.47 41.60 13.53
C ARG A 3 -34.16 42.04 12.86
N PRO A 4 -33.00 41.50 13.25
CA PRO A 4 -31.76 41.78 12.54
C PRO A 4 -31.70 41.01 11.23
N ARG A 5 -31.18 41.72 10.22
CA ARG A 5 -30.84 41.24 8.88
C ARG A 5 -29.75 40.17 8.96
N VAL A 6 -29.92 39.13 8.13
CA VAL A 6 -28.88 38.17 7.77
C VAL A 6 -27.78 38.91 7.01
N SER A 7 -26.58 39.00 7.58
CA SER A 7 -25.36 39.41 6.88
C SER A 7 -24.54 38.17 6.57
N ARG A 8 -24.31 37.93 5.28
CA ARG A 8 -23.35 36.94 4.77
C ARG A 8 -21.93 37.34 5.21
N PRO A 9 -21.09 36.40 5.67
CA PRO A 9 -19.71 36.71 6.01
C PRO A 9 -18.84 36.94 4.76
N ASP A 10 -17.89 37.86 4.96
CA ASP A 10 -17.04 38.53 3.98
C ASP A 10 -16.10 37.63 3.16
N LEU A 11 -15.97 38.04 1.89
CA LEU A 11 -15.03 37.59 0.86
C LEU A 11 -13.57 37.99 1.16
N HIS A 12 -13.00 37.55 2.30
CA HIS A 12 -11.65 37.93 2.71
C HIS A 12 -10.53 36.89 2.47
N HIS A 13 -10.74 35.86 1.66
CA HIS A 13 -9.68 34.90 1.27
C HIS A 13 -9.44 34.77 -0.25
N ARG A 14 -9.81 35.77 -1.05
CA ARG A 14 -9.47 35.82 -2.50
C ARG A 14 -8.53 36.98 -2.91
N ARG A 15 -7.87 37.65 -1.97
CA ARG A 15 -6.97 38.79 -2.27
C ARG A 15 -5.49 38.60 -1.95
N ALA A 16 -5.07 37.46 -1.41
CA ALA A 16 -3.64 37.18 -1.19
C ALA A 16 -2.95 36.49 -2.39
N ARG A 17 -3.68 36.01 -3.40
CA ARG A 17 -3.10 35.33 -4.58
C ARG A 17 -2.91 36.21 -5.82
N ARG A 18 -3.37 37.47 -5.79
CA ARG A 18 -3.36 38.38 -6.96
C ARG A 18 -2.25 39.44 -6.94
N ARG A 19 -1.31 39.37 -5.99
CA ARG A 19 -0.21 40.36 -5.85
C ARG A 19 1.20 39.75 -5.88
N LEU A 20 1.30 38.52 -6.39
CA LEU A 20 2.55 37.80 -6.68
C LEU A 20 2.65 37.39 -8.17
N LEU A 21 1.75 37.91 -9.02
CA LEU A 21 1.67 37.58 -10.45
C LEU A 21 1.99 38.77 -11.38
N GLU A 22 2.52 39.89 -10.86
CA GLU A 22 2.77 41.11 -11.67
C GLU A 22 4.26 41.55 -11.64
N LEU A 23 5.21 40.65 -11.40
CA LEU A 23 6.64 40.99 -11.33
C LEU A 23 7.59 40.06 -12.11
N ARG A 24 7.10 39.39 -13.16
CA ARG A 24 7.95 38.66 -14.11
C ARG A 24 7.34 38.65 -15.51
N ASP A 25 7.27 39.84 -16.13
CA ASP A 25 7.15 40.00 -17.58
C ASP A 25 8.55 40.23 -18.17
N ASP A 26 9.44 39.25 -17.99
CA ASP A 26 10.53 39.07 -18.94
C ASP A 26 9.98 38.14 -20.03
N PRO A 27 10.12 38.45 -21.33
CA PRO A 27 9.72 37.53 -22.38
C PRO A 27 10.57 36.26 -22.25
N GLN A 28 10.00 35.22 -21.65
CA GLN A 28 10.55 33.86 -21.70
C GLN A 28 10.60 33.48 -23.17
N GLU A 29 11.81 33.22 -23.68
CA GLU A 29 11.96 32.48 -24.93
C GLU A 29 11.06 31.24 -24.84
N PRO A 30 10.26 30.92 -25.87
CA PRO A 30 9.46 29.71 -25.85
C PRO A 30 10.40 28.54 -25.54
N ALA A 31 10.02 27.69 -24.58
CA ALA A 31 10.74 26.46 -24.31
C ALA A 31 11.01 25.77 -25.66
N PRO A 32 12.24 25.26 -25.91
CA PRO A 32 12.55 24.66 -27.19
C PRO A 32 11.50 23.60 -27.46
N GLU A 33 10.75 23.75 -28.56
CA GLU A 33 9.89 22.69 -29.08
C GLU A 33 10.77 21.44 -29.14
N VAL A 34 10.49 20.47 -28.28
CA VAL A 34 11.08 19.14 -28.39
C VAL A 34 10.55 18.61 -29.71
N SER A 35 11.33 18.80 -30.76
CA SER A 35 11.10 18.23 -32.06
C SER A 35 11.19 16.73 -31.89
N ILE A 36 10.04 16.10 -31.62
CA ILE A 36 9.89 14.65 -31.70
C ILE A 36 10.17 14.33 -33.18
N PRO A 37 11.30 13.67 -33.51
CA PRO A 37 11.54 13.28 -34.89
C PRO A 37 10.34 12.45 -35.35
N PRO A 38 9.86 12.61 -36.60
CA PRO A 38 8.77 11.79 -37.10
C PRO A 38 9.14 10.33 -36.88
N THR A 39 8.38 9.65 -36.03
CA THR A 39 8.61 8.25 -35.70
C THR A 39 8.40 7.42 -36.96
N ASP A 40 9.29 6.47 -37.18
CA ASP A 40 9.11 5.47 -38.25
C ASP A 40 7.86 4.66 -37.90
N PRO A 41 6.78 4.68 -38.71
CA PRO A 41 5.54 3.96 -38.39
C PRO A 41 5.78 2.46 -38.12
N ALA A 42 6.79 1.87 -38.77
CA ALA A 42 7.15 0.47 -38.54
C ALA A 42 7.81 0.24 -37.15
N ASN A 43 8.42 1.28 -36.58
CA ASN A 43 8.96 1.27 -35.23
C ASN A 43 7.86 1.45 -34.18
N ASP A 44 6.87 2.29 -34.44
CA ASP A 44 5.70 2.48 -33.56
C ASP A 44 4.86 1.19 -33.49
N ASP A 45 4.53 0.58 -34.63
CA ASP A 45 3.84 -0.73 -34.72
C ASP A 45 4.60 -1.87 -34.01
N ARG A 46 5.94 -1.75 -33.93
CA ARG A 46 6.77 -2.71 -33.21
C ARG A 46 6.73 -2.45 -31.71
N ILE A 47 6.80 -1.19 -31.29
CA ILE A 47 6.74 -0.81 -29.87
C ILE A 47 5.40 -1.23 -29.28
N GLU A 48 4.29 -0.92 -29.95
CA GLU A 48 2.95 -1.29 -29.51
C GLU A 48 2.84 -2.82 -29.31
N ARG A 49 3.26 -3.62 -30.30
CA ARG A 49 3.25 -5.09 -30.16
C ARG A 49 4.10 -5.60 -29.00
N LEU A 50 5.27 -5.00 -28.76
CA LEU A 50 6.12 -5.39 -27.63
C LEU A 50 5.47 -5.07 -26.28
N LEU A 51 4.70 -3.98 -26.19
CA LEU A 51 3.97 -3.61 -24.98
C LEU A 51 2.76 -4.50 -24.77
N ASP A 52 1.99 -4.80 -25.82
CA ASP A 52 0.88 -5.76 -25.76
C ASP A 52 1.37 -7.15 -25.29
N GLU A 53 2.51 -7.62 -25.82
CA GLU A 53 3.13 -8.87 -25.36
C GLU A 53 3.60 -8.79 -23.90
N ALA A 54 4.05 -7.62 -23.44
CA ALA A 54 4.53 -7.43 -22.07
C ALA A 54 3.36 -7.41 -21.07
N GLU A 55 2.25 -6.78 -21.43
CA GLU A 55 1.01 -6.79 -20.65
C GLU A 55 0.42 -8.20 -20.58
N GLN A 56 0.36 -8.93 -21.70
CA GLN A 56 -0.05 -10.33 -21.72
C GLN A 56 0.86 -11.23 -20.85
N ALA A 57 2.17 -10.94 -20.82
CA ALA A 57 3.09 -11.64 -19.95
C ALA A 57 2.79 -11.36 -18.46
N LEU A 58 2.40 -10.12 -18.11
CA LEU A 58 1.96 -9.80 -16.74
C LEU A 58 0.67 -10.51 -16.36
N ASP A 59 -0.32 -10.53 -17.25
CA ASP A 59 -1.57 -11.25 -17.05
C ASP A 59 -1.33 -12.76 -16.85
N ALA A 60 -0.30 -13.31 -17.49
CA ALA A 60 0.15 -14.69 -17.32
C ALA A 60 1.04 -14.91 -16.08
N GLY A 61 1.35 -13.86 -15.32
CA GLY A 61 2.24 -13.90 -14.16
C GLY A 61 3.74 -13.95 -14.48
N ASP A 62 4.14 -13.81 -15.75
CA ASP A 62 5.54 -13.79 -16.19
C ASP A 62 6.11 -12.37 -16.23
N ALA A 63 6.29 -11.80 -15.03
CA ALA A 63 6.92 -10.49 -14.86
C ALA A 63 8.37 -10.45 -15.39
N GLY A 64 9.07 -11.59 -15.46
CA GLY A 64 10.41 -11.68 -16.02
C GLY A 64 10.43 -11.39 -17.52
N ARG A 65 9.49 -11.99 -18.25
CA ARG A 65 9.29 -11.76 -19.68
C ARG A 65 8.85 -10.32 -19.98
N ALA A 66 7.93 -9.77 -19.18
CA ALA A 66 7.51 -8.38 -19.31
C ALA A 66 8.69 -7.40 -19.21
N ILE A 67 9.60 -7.61 -18.23
CA ILE A 67 10.82 -6.81 -18.08
C ILE A 67 11.72 -6.90 -19.32
N GLU A 68 11.89 -8.09 -19.90
CA GLU A 68 12.70 -8.27 -21.10
C GLU A 68 12.12 -7.50 -22.30
N LEU A 69 10.81 -7.59 -22.49
CA LEU A 69 10.09 -6.88 -23.55
C LEU A 69 10.21 -5.36 -23.40
N CYS A 70 9.99 -4.84 -22.19
CA CYS A 70 10.16 -3.40 -21.91
C CYS A 70 11.60 -2.92 -22.18
N ARG A 71 12.62 -3.74 -21.89
CA ARG A 71 14.03 -3.41 -22.23
C ARG A 71 14.28 -3.32 -23.74
N GLN A 72 13.60 -4.14 -24.53
CA GLN A 72 13.68 -4.05 -25.99
C GLN A 72 13.09 -2.72 -26.48
N VAL A 73 11.96 -2.29 -25.92
CA VAL A 73 11.38 -0.97 -26.22
C VAL A 73 12.34 0.14 -25.82
N GLN A 74 12.91 0.08 -24.62
CA GLN A 74 13.86 1.09 -24.11
C GLN A 74 15.15 1.20 -24.92
N ALA A 75 15.59 0.12 -25.58
CA ALA A 75 16.77 0.15 -26.45
C ALA A 75 16.55 1.02 -27.70
N SER A 76 15.31 1.10 -28.20
CA SER A 76 14.92 1.94 -29.34
C SER A 76 14.29 3.27 -28.94
N CYS A 77 13.58 3.31 -27.82
CA CYS A 77 12.86 4.48 -27.30
C CYS A 77 13.00 4.53 -25.76
N PRO A 78 14.11 5.10 -25.23
CA PRO A 78 14.42 5.10 -23.80
C PRO A 78 13.37 5.80 -22.92
N ASP A 79 12.63 6.74 -23.50
CA ASP A 79 11.68 7.62 -22.82
C ASP A 79 10.22 7.25 -23.10
N HIS A 80 9.94 6.04 -23.60
CA HIS A 80 8.58 5.60 -23.87
C HIS A 80 7.77 5.42 -22.58
N ALA A 81 6.76 6.29 -22.36
CA ALA A 81 5.96 6.32 -21.13
C ALA A 81 5.30 4.96 -20.82
N GLY A 82 4.67 4.33 -21.81
CA GLY A 82 4.03 3.02 -21.64
C GLY A 82 5.01 1.91 -21.25
N ALA A 83 6.24 1.96 -21.75
CA ALA A 83 7.25 0.96 -21.40
C ALA A 83 7.72 1.11 -19.95
N TRP A 84 7.85 2.36 -19.49
CA TRP A 84 8.13 2.64 -18.07
C TRP A 84 6.97 2.22 -17.17
N PHE A 85 5.74 2.42 -17.59
CA PHE A 85 4.56 2.01 -16.82
C PHE A 85 4.49 0.48 -16.67
N VAL A 86 4.55 -0.27 -17.77
CA VAL A 86 4.52 -1.75 -17.75
C VAL A 86 5.74 -2.32 -17.00
N LEU A 87 6.91 -1.70 -17.14
CA LEU A 87 8.09 -2.08 -16.35
C LEU A 87 7.87 -1.87 -14.84
N GLY A 88 7.17 -0.80 -14.45
CA GLY A 88 6.78 -0.56 -13.07
C GLY A 88 5.85 -1.64 -12.53
N GLN A 89 4.83 -2.01 -13.30
CA GLN A 89 3.91 -3.10 -12.96
C GLN A 89 4.65 -4.43 -12.79
N ALA A 90 5.58 -4.74 -13.70
CA ALA A 90 6.41 -5.94 -13.60
C ALA A 90 7.29 -5.97 -12.35
N HIS A 91 7.84 -4.83 -11.95
CA HIS A 91 8.60 -4.73 -10.71
C HIS A 91 7.71 -4.83 -9.47
N GLN A 92 6.50 -4.26 -9.51
CA GLN A 92 5.51 -4.37 -8.44
C GLN A 92 5.08 -5.83 -8.22
N ALA A 93 4.79 -6.57 -9.30
CA ALA A 93 4.44 -7.99 -9.24
C ALA A 93 5.55 -8.88 -8.63
N LEU A 94 6.79 -8.40 -8.63
CA LEU A 94 7.95 -9.07 -8.02
C LEU A 94 8.29 -8.55 -6.62
N GLY A 95 7.46 -7.70 -6.02
CA GLY A 95 7.71 -7.04 -4.73
C GLY A 95 8.90 -6.05 -4.75
N ARG A 96 9.39 -5.66 -5.94
CA ARG A 96 10.56 -4.78 -6.10
C ARG A 96 10.12 -3.32 -6.11
N PHE A 97 9.51 -2.88 -5.03
CA PHE A 97 8.83 -1.59 -4.95
C PHE A 97 9.75 -0.40 -5.25
N ASP A 98 11.03 -0.44 -4.88
CA ASP A 98 12.00 0.61 -5.25
C ASP A 98 12.10 0.81 -6.76
N ARG A 99 12.27 -0.29 -7.50
CA ARG A 99 12.34 -0.26 -8.97
C ARG A 99 10.99 0.09 -9.59
N ALA A 100 9.90 -0.37 -8.98
CA ALA A 100 8.55 -0.05 -9.43
C ALA A 100 8.30 1.47 -9.34
N ALA A 101 8.59 2.08 -8.19
CA ALA A 101 8.43 3.51 -7.99
C ALA A 101 9.29 4.35 -8.94
N ASP A 102 10.54 3.95 -9.19
CA ASP A 102 11.39 4.65 -10.16
C ASP A 102 10.83 4.58 -11.58
N ALA A 103 10.31 3.43 -11.99
CA ALA A 103 9.71 3.23 -13.30
C ALA A 103 8.40 4.02 -13.45
N PHE A 104 7.49 3.96 -12.46
CA PHE A 104 6.26 4.76 -12.47
C PHE A 104 6.53 6.26 -12.45
N HIS A 105 7.55 6.71 -11.69
CA HIS A 105 7.94 8.11 -11.71
C HIS A 105 8.43 8.55 -13.09
N ARG A 106 9.21 7.73 -13.79
CA ARG A 106 9.62 8.02 -15.18
C ARG A 106 8.43 8.04 -16.14
N ALA A 107 7.47 7.12 -16.00
CA ALA A 107 6.24 7.14 -16.80
C ALA A 107 5.47 8.45 -16.59
N ALA A 108 5.30 8.88 -15.33
CA ALA A 108 4.63 10.11 -14.95
C ALA A 108 5.38 11.38 -15.39
N LEU A 109 6.72 11.36 -15.51
CA LEU A 109 7.48 12.49 -16.05
C LEU A 109 7.22 12.68 -17.55
N GLN A 110 7.02 11.59 -18.28
CA GLN A 110 6.78 11.65 -19.73
C GLN A 110 5.33 12.05 -20.01
N HIS A 111 4.36 11.45 -19.32
CA HIS A 111 2.94 11.76 -19.43
C HIS A 111 2.38 12.23 -18.06
N PRO A 112 2.52 13.52 -17.70
CA PRO A 112 2.12 14.03 -16.39
C PRO A 112 0.62 14.04 -16.10
N ASP A 113 -0.21 13.83 -17.12
CA ASP A 113 -1.67 13.71 -17.09
C ASP A 113 -2.15 12.25 -17.00
N HIS A 114 -1.24 11.28 -17.03
CA HIS A 114 -1.57 9.86 -16.91
C HIS A 114 -1.77 9.47 -15.44
N ALA A 115 -3.01 9.62 -14.93
CA ALA A 115 -3.38 9.32 -13.55
C ALA A 115 -2.95 7.91 -13.05
N PRO A 116 -3.08 6.82 -13.85
CA PRO A 116 -2.61 5.49 -13.42
C PRO A 116 -1.12 5.43 -13.07
N SER A 117 -0.26 6.22 -13.73
CA SER A 117 1.16 6.29 -13.36
C SER A 117 1.37 6.95 -11.99
N TRP A 118 0.56 7.94 -11.65
CA TRP A 118 0.61 8.60 -10.34
C TRP A 118 0.06 7.71 -9.23
N SER A 119 -1.06 7.01 -9.44
CA SER A 119 -1.63 6.11 -8.42
C SER A 119 -0.80 4.85 -8.22
N ALA A 120 -0.16 4.33 -9.27
CA ALA A 120 0.81 3.23 -9.15
C ALA A 120 2.09 3.68 -8.43
N LEU A 121 2.58 4.89 -8.70
CA LEU A 121 3.66 5.50 -7.92
C LEU A 121 3.27 5.66 -6.45
N ALA A 122 2.04 6.12 -6.17
CA ALA A 122 1.54 6.30 -4.82
C ALA A 122 1.54 4.99 -4.03
N LEU A 123 1.03 3.91 -4.63
CA LEU A 123 1.05 2.58 -4.04
C LEU A 123 2.48 2.09 -3.79
N ALA A 124 3.36 2.17 -4.80
CA ALA A 124 4.75 1.76 -4.64
C ALA A 124 5.50 2.54 -3.54
N ARG A 125 5.18 3.83 -3.35
CA ARG A 125 5.73 4.64 -2.24
C ARG A 125 5.09 4.31 -0.90
N PHE A 126 3.81 3.93 -0.87
CA PHE A 126 3.16 3.43 0.34
C PHE A 126 3.83 2.14 0.82
N GLU A 127 4.10 1.20 -0.09
CA GLU A 127 4.79 -0.07 0.20
C GLU A 127 6.21 0.15 0.76
N GLN A 128 6.90 1.19 0.31
CA GLN A 128 8.20 1.61 0.85
C GLN A 128 8.08 2.35 2.21
N CYS A 129 6.89 2.44 2.80
CA CYS A 129 6.59 3.26 3.98
C CYS A 129 6.93 4.76 3.81
N ARG A 130 6.99 5.27 2.56
CA ARG A 130 7.24 6.69 2.25
C ARG A 130 5.93 7.44 2.08
N PHE A 131 5.19 7.57 3.18
CA PHE A 131 3.80 8.03 3.15
C PHE A 131 3.61 9.47 2.67
N ASP A 132 4.57 10.37 2.91
CA ASP A 132 4.49 11.74 2.40
C ASP A 132 4.64 11.82 0.87
N ASP A 133 5.50 10.97 0.29
CA ASP A 133 5.65 10.86 -1.16
C ASP A 133 4.42 10.19 -1.79
N ALA A 134 3.89 9.17 -1.11
CA ALA A 134 2.68 8.47 -1.51
C ALA A 134 1.46 9.42 -1.52
N GLU A 135 1.32 10.29 -0.51
CA GLU A 135 0.24 11.28 -0.50
C GLU A 135 0.33 12.25 -1.67
N GLN A 136 1.51 12.79 -1.95
CA GLN A 136 1.70 13.69 -3.09
C GLN A 136 1.33 13.02 -4.41
N ALA A 137 1.72 11.76 -4.60
CA ALA A 137 1.39 10.99 -5.80
C ALA A 137 -0.12 10.64 -5.88
N ALA A 138 -0.76 10.27 -4.76
CA ALA A 138 -2.19 9.99 -4.73
C ALA A 138 -3.03 11.25 -5.00
N ASP A 139 -2.68 12.37 -4.38
CA ASP A 139 -3.33 13.67 -4.63
C ASP A 139 -3.17 14.08 -6.09
N ARG A 140 -2.01 13.80 -6.69
CA ARG A 140 -1.76 14.05 -8.11
C ARG A 140 -2.63 13.15 -9.01
N ALA A 141 -2.72 11.86 -8.71
CA ALA A 141 -3.58 10.93 -9.46
C ALA A 141 -5.05 11.40 -9.47
N ILE A 142 -5.61 11.70 -8.30
CA ILE A 142 -6.98 12.17 -8.13
C ILE A 142 -7.22 13.54 -8.79
N GLN A 143 -6.19 14.39 -8.84
CA GLN A 143 -6.29 15.67 -9.54
C GLN A 143 -6.38 15.50 -11.05
N GLU A 144 -5.58 14.60 -11.63
CA GLU A 144 -5.57 14.35 -13.08
C GLU A 144 -6.82 13.57 -13.51
N ASP A 145 -7.22 12.55 -12.74
CA ASP A 145 -8.45 11.82 -12.95
C ASP A 145 -9.18 11.57 -11.61
N PRO A 146 -10.27 12.31 -11.34
CA PRO A 146 -11.09 12.09 -10.16
C PRO A 146 -11.77 10.71 -10.09
N ASP A 147 -11.84 9.98 -11.21
CA ASP A 147 -12.41 8.63 -11.29
C ASP A 147 -11.33 7.52 -11.22
N ASP A 148 -10.07 7.87 -10.90
CA ASP A 148 -9.00 6.89 -10.65
C ASP A 148 -9.20 6.17 -9.30
N ALA A 149 -9.80 4.98 -9.36
CA ALA A 149 -10.14 4.18 -8.19
C ALA A 149 -8.92 3.85 -7.31
N GLN A 150 -7.76 3.56 -7.91
CA GLN A 150 -6.55 3.21 -7.18
C GLN A 150 -6.01 4.39 -6.36
N GLY A 151 -6.04 5.62 -6.90
CA GLY A 151 -5.64 6.83 -6.20
C GLY A 151 -6.50 7.06 -4.95
N TRP A 152 -7.81 6.85 -5.05
CA TRP A 152 -8.72 6.89 -3.89
C TRP A 152 -8.47 5.77 -2.89
N TRP A 153 -8.12 4.57 -3.36
CA TRP A 153 -7.77 3.47 -2.47
C TRP A 153 -6.48 3.76 -1.69
N VAL A 154 -5.41 4.22 -2.35
CA VAL A 154 -4.16 4.63 -1.68
C VAL A 154 -4.42 5.79 -0.73
N ARG A 155 -5.29 6.75 -1.11
CA ARG A 155 -5.71 7.82 -0.20
C ARG A 155 -6.38 7.28 1.05
N SER A 156 -7.20 6.22 0.93
CA SER A 156 -7.83 5.58 2.08
C SER A 156 -6.80 4.96 3.03
N LEU A 157 -5.78 4.28 2.49
CA LEU A 157 -4.70 3.67 3.27
C LEU A 157 -3.89 4.72 4.03
N LEU A 158 -3.55 5.83 3.38
CA LEU A 158 -2.83 6.94 4.01
C LEU A 158 -3.64 7.59 5.15
N LEU A 159 -4.96 7.66 5.00
CA LEU A 159 -5.84 8.18 6.05
C LEU A 159 -5.98 7.21 7.22
N GLN A 160 -6.01 5.89 6.96
CA GLN A 160 -5.94 4.85 8.02
C GLN A 160 -4.66 4.98 8.82
N TRP A 161 -3.53 5.16 8.15
CA TRP A 161 -2.24 5.34 8.82
C TRP A 161 -2.18 6.61 9.68
N ARG A 162 -2.90 7.67 9.30
CA ARG A 162 -3.02 8.90 10.09
C ARG A 162 -4.07 8.84 11.20
N GLY A 163 -4.85 7.76 11.27
CA GLY A 163 -5.98 7.62 12.19
C GLY A 163 -7.21 8.47 11.82
N ASP A 164 -7.32 8.96 10.58
CA ASP A 164 -8.55 9.60 10.09
C ASP A 164 -9.50 8.54 9.53
N GLU A 165 -10.18 7.83 10.43
CA GLU A 165 -11.13 6.76 10.08
C GLU A 165 -12.27 7.22 9.18
N ALA A 166 -12.81 8.40 9.45
CA ALA A 166 -13.91 8.94 8.67
C ALA A 166 -13.46 9.29 7.25
N GLY A 167 -12.26 9.85 7.10
CA GLY A 167 -11.62 10.10 5.82
C GLY A 167 -11.32 8.81 5.05
N ALA A 168 -10.67 7.85 5.72
CA ALA A 168 -10.33 6.55 5.17
C ALA A 168 -11.57 5.84 4.63
N ARG A 169 -12.63 5.74 5.43
CA ARG A 169 -13.89 5.08 5.02
C ARG A 169 -14.50 5.76 3.79
N ARG A 170 -14.52 7.09 3.73
CA ARG A 170 -15.06 7.81 2.56
C ARG A 170 -14.25 7.53 1.30
N ALA A 171 -12.92 7.59 1.39
CA ALA A 171 -12.03 7.35 0.26
C ALA A 171 -12.12 5.88 -0.23
N GLY A 172 -12.13 4.92 0.70
CA GLY A 172 -12.28 3.50 0.37
C GLY A 172 -13.64 3.17 -0.27
N LEU A 173 -14.74 3.74 0.23
CA LEU A 173 -16.06 3.60 -0.41
C LEU A 173 -16.11 4.22 -1.80
N HIS A 174 -15.36 5.29 -2.03
CA HIS A 174 -15.28 5.91 -3.35
C HIS A 174 -14.50 5.04 -4.33
N ALA A 175 -13.34 4.51 -3.93
CA ALA A 175 -12.59 3.53 -4.71
C ALA A 175 -13.45 2.30 -5.06
N HIS A 176 -14.16 1.75 -4.07
CA HIS A 176 -15.09 0.65 -4.27
C HIS A 176 -16.23 1.00 -5.22
N HIS A 177 -16.75 2.23 -5.17
CA HIS A 177 -17.81 2.66 -6.08
C HIS A 177 -17.36 2.71 -7.53
N LEU A 178 -16.11 3.14 -7.77
CA LEU A 178 -15.51 3.23 -9.09
C LEU A 178 -15.15 1.86 -9.65
N ASP A 179 -14.55 0.99 -8.83
CA ASP A 179 -14.23 -0.38 -9.20
C ASP A 179 -14.47 -1.36 -8.02
N PRO A 180 -15.67 -1.95 -7.93
CA PRO A 180 -16.02 -2.87 -6.84
C PRO A 180 -15.24 -4.19 -6.86
N GLU A 181 -14.77 -4.62 -8.02
CA GLU A 181 -14.07 -5.90 -8.18
C GLU A 181 -12.61 -5.77 -7.75
N ALA A 182 -11.94 -4.69 -8.15
CA ALA A 182 -10.56 -4.43 -7.74
C ALA A 182 -10.45 -3.97 -6.28
N PHE A 183 -11.44 -3.23 -5.77
CA PHE A 183 -11.43 -2.68 -4.41
C PHE A 183 -12.66 -3.15 -3.61
N PRO A 184 -12.74 -4.44 -3.25
CA PRO A 184 -13.80 -4.94 -2.40
C PRO A 184 -13.72 -4.32 -1.01
N LEU A 185 -14.88 -4.13 -0.37
CA LEU A 185 -14.93 -3.68 1.02
C LEU A 185 -14.63 -4.85 1.96
N PRO A 186 -13.89 -4.61 3.06
CA PRO A 186 -13.73 -5.60 4.11
C PRO A 186 -15.08 -5.90 4.79
N PRO A 187 -15.20 -7.01 5.55
CA PRO A 187 -16.41 -7.31 6.30
C PRO A 187 -16.77 -6.17 7.25
N GLU A 188 -18.05 -5.83 7.32
CA GLU A 188 -18.57 -4.82 8.24
C GLU A 188 -18.61 -5.37 9.67
N LEU A 189 -17.47 -5.30 10.35
CA LEU A 189 -17.32 -5.65 11.76
C LEU A 189 -16.85 -4.43 12.56
N SER A 190 -17.43 -4.22 13.75
CA SER A 190 -16.93 -3.24 14.69
C SER A 190 -15.60 -3.69 15.30
N ASP A 191 -14.85 -2.75 15.88
CA ASP A 191 -13.64 -3.07 16.64
C ASP A 191 -13.93 -4.09 17.75
N ASP A 192 -15.02 -3.91 18.51
CA ASP A 192 -15.46 -4.84 19.56
C ASP A 192 -15.73 -6.25 19.00
N GLU A 193 -16.27 -6.36 17.78
CA GLU A 193 -16.54 -7.65 17.14
C GLU A 193 -15.26 -8.36 16.70
N ILE A 194 -14.23 -7.62 16.27
CA ILE A 194 -12.91 -8.16 15.93
C ILE A 194 -12.18 -8.58 17.21
N GLU A 195 -12.24 -7.77 18.27
CA GLU A 195 -11.65 -8.11 19.57
C GLU A 195 -12.27 -9.39 20.13
N ALA A 196 -13.60 -9.52 20.08
CA ALA A 196 -14.30 -10.75 20.46
C ALA A 196 -13.85 -11.97 19.62
N LEU A 197 -13.61 -11.80 18.31
CA LEU A 197 -13.08 -12.88 17.47
C LEU A 197 -11.69 -13.33 17.90
N VAL A 198 -10.80 -12.38 18.24
CA VAL A 198 -9.46 -12.70 18.74
C VAL A 198 -9.58 -13.48 20.06
N GLU A 199 -10.44 -13.04 20.97
CA GLU A 199 -10.70 -13.74 22.24
C GLU A 199 -11.23 -15.16 22.02
N ASP A 200 -12.21 -15.35 21.12
CA ASP A 200 -12.76 -16.65 20.76
C ASP A 200 -11.67 -17.58 20.20
N VAL A 201 -10.82 -17.07 19.28
CA VAL A 201 -9.70 -17.84 18.73
C VAL A 201 -8.72 -18.25 19.82
N LEU A 202 -8.35 -17.33 20.72
CA LEU A 202 -7.45 -17.62 21.86
C LEU A 202 -8.06 -18.66 22.82
N HIS A 203 -9.37 -18.60 23.05
CA HIS A 203 -10.09 -19.58 23.86
C HIS A 203 -10.04 -20.97 23.24
N ASP A 204 -10.18 -21.06 21.92
CA ASP A 204 -10.23 -22.31 21.16
C ASP A 204 -8.85 -22.94 20.91
N LEU A 205 -7.75 -22.22 21.19
CA LEU A 205 -6.40 -22.76 21.04
C LEU A 205 -6.19 -24.03 21.89
N PRO A 206 -5.36 -24.99 21.43
CA PRO A 206 -5.00 -26.17 22.22
C PRO A 206 -4.49 -25.81 23.61
N PRO A 207 -4.80 -26.57 24.68
CA PRO A 207 -4.41 -26.24 26.05
C PRO A 207 -2.92 -25.97 26.24
N GLY A 208 -2.06 -26.72 25.54
CA GLY A 208 -0.61 -26.51 25.58
C GLY A 208 -0.19 -25.15 25.02
N LEU A 209 -0.86 -24.67 23.97
CA LEU A 209 -0.58 -23.37 23.37
C LEU A 209 -1.10 -22.21 24.23
N ARG A 210 -2.28 -22.38 24.83
CA ARG A 210 -2.79 -21.40 25.81
C ARG A 210 -1.86 -21.23 27.01
N THR A 211 -1.22 -22.31 27.47
CA THR A 211 -0.20 -22.21 28.54
C THR A 211 1.05 -21.47 28.07
N LEU A 212 1.50 -21.68 26.82
CA LEU A 212 2.66 -20.97 26.26
C LEU A 212 2.40 -19.48 26.08
N LEU A 213 1.19 -19.11 25.71
CA LEU A 213 0.77 -17.72 25.51
C LEU A 213 0.33 -17.01 26.80
N ALA A 214 0.30 -17.69 27.95
CA ALA A 214 -0.18 -17.09 29.20
C ALA A 214 0.63 -15.85 29.63
N ASP A 215 1.92 -15.81 29.27
CA ASP A 215 2.83 -14.69 29.55
C ASP A 215 3.14 -13.86 28.27
N VAL A 216 2.31 -13.97 27.23
CA VAL A 216 2.46 -13.22 25.97
C VAL A 216 1.31 -12.22 25.85
N ALA A 217 1.63 -10.94 25.70
CA ALA A 217 0.63 -9.92 25.48
C ALA A 217 0.12 -9.98 24.03
N ILE A 218 -1.17 -10.23 23.83
CA ILE A 218 -1.80 -10.12 22.50
C ILE A 218 -2.36 -8.71 22.37
N ILE A 219 -1.87 -7.96 21.37
CA ILE A 219 -2.23 -6.57 21.12
C ILE A 219 -2.92 -6.50 19.76
N LEU A 220 -4.05 -5.81 19.70
CA LEU A 220 -4.71 -5.51 18.44
C LEU A 220 -4.45 -4.04 18.07
N ASP A 221 -3.58 -3.83 17.08
CA ASP A 221 -3.32 -2.50 16.53
C ASP A 221 -4.04 -2.33 15.20
N ASP A 222 -4.08 -1.09 14.73
CA ASP A 222 -4.82 -0.70 13.54
C ASP A 222 -4.10 -1.11 12.26
N VAL A 223 -2.86 -0.63 12.10
CA VAL A 223 -1.97 -0.84 10.96
C VAL A 223 -0.52 -0.82 11.46
N PRO A 224 0.43 -1.48 10.77
CA PRO A 224 1.81 -1.49 11.21
C PRO A 224 2.48 -0.12 11.11
N SER A 225 3.38 0.16 12.05
CA SER A 225 4.23 1.35 11.97
C SER A 225 5.35 1.16 10.92
N PRO A 226 5.87 2.23 10.29
CA PRO A 226 7.04 2.14 9.42
C PRO A 226 8.25 1.47 10.06
N GLU A 227 8.40 1.65 11.37
CA GLU A 227 9.50 1.06 12.12
C GLU A 227 9.31 -0.45 12.25
N THR A 228 8.10 -0.88 12.56
CA THR A 228 7.72 -2.30 12.59
C THR A 228 8.01 -2.97 11.24
N CYS A 229 7.57 -2.37 10.13
CA CYS A 229 7.82 -2.92 8.78
C CYS A 229 9.31 -3.02 8.44
N ARG A 230 10.16 -2.11 8.94
CA ARG A 230 11.61 -2.13 8.69
C ARG A 230 12.37 -3.13 9.56
N GLN A 231 11.83 -3.46 10.73
CA GLN A 231 12.48 -4.32 11.71
C GLN A 231 12.30 -5.81 11.40
N THR A 232 11.32 -6.17 10.57
CA THR A 232 11.20 -7.54 10.06
C THR A 232 12.34 -7.85 9.08
N ASP A 233 12.76 -9.11 9.02
CA ASP A 233 13.77 -9.58 8.06
C ASP A 233 13.19 -10.71 7.19
N PRO A 234 12.92 -10.47 5.89
CA PRO A 234 13.08 -9.18 5.19
C PRO A 234 12.07 -8.12 5.65
N PRO A 235 12.29 -6.83 5.31
CA PRO A 235 11.30 -5.77 5.56
C PRO A 235 9.95 -6.12 4.94
N ALA A 236 8.89 -6.02 5.74
CA ALA A 236 7.56 -6.44 5.37
C ALA A 236 6.76 -5.31 4.70
N SER A 237 5.82 -5.70 3.84
CA SER A 237 4.84 -4.78 3.29
C SER A 237 3.94 -4.23 4.41
N PRO A 238 3.70 -2.91 4.50
CA PRO A 238 2.71 -2.35 5.42
C PRO A 238 1.27 -2.80 5.14
N LEU A 239 0.99 -3.37 3.96
CA LEU A 239 -0.32 -3.90 3.59
C LEU A 239 -0.47 -5.39 3.88
N GLU A 240 0.60 -6.16 3.70
CA GLU A 240 0.59 -7.62 3.87
C GLU A 240 0.99 -8.08 5.27
N LEU A 241 1.61 -7.23 6.09
CA LEU A 241 1.94 -7.59 7.47
C LEU A 241 0.67 -7.70 8.32
N LEU A 242 0.31 -8.93 8.72
CA LEU A 242 -0.92 -9.23 9.47
C LEU A 242 -0.71 -9.33 10.98
N GLY A 243 0.48 -9.76 11.37
CA GLY A 243 0.90 -9.81 12.74
C GLY A 243 2.42 -9.74 12.84
N VAL A 244 2.91 -9.51 14.04
CA VAL A 244 4.34 -9.59 14.35
C VAL A 244 4.54 -9.98 15.80
N PHE A 245 5.43 -10.94 16.03
CA PHE A 245 6.01 -11.20 17.34
C PHE A 245 7.12 -10.20 17.64
N ASP A 246 7.03 -9.54 18.78
CA ASP A 246 8.03 -8.59 19.25
C ASP A 246 8.44 -8.94 20.70
N GLY A 247 9.70 -9.32 20.85
CA GLY A 247 10.29 -9.82 22.09
C GLY A 247 11.43 -10.80 21.82
N ALA A 248 12.13 -11.22 22.87
CA ALA A 248 13.09 -12.32 22.77
C ALA A 248 12.34 -13.65 22.66
N SER A 249 12.71 -14.49 21.68
CA SER A 249 12.18 -15.84 21.55
C SER A 249 12.50 -16.68 22.80
N LEU A 250 11.71 -17.72 23.09
CA LEU A 250 11.94 -18.56 24.28
C LEU A 250 13.35 -19.15 24.34
N MET A 251 13.97 -19.38 23.18
CA MET A 251 15.31 -19.97 23.08
C MET A 251 16.44 -18.94 23.30
N GLU A 252 16.16 -17.64 23.13
CA GLU A 252 17.13 -16.55 23.25
C GLU A 252 17.09 -15.84 24.60
N ARG A 253 16.10 -16.15 25.45
CA ARG A 253 16.00 -15.57 26.80
C ARG A 253 17.25 -15.90 27.61
N SER A 254 17.99 -14.86 27.99
CA SER A 254 19.22 -14.97 28.76
C SER A 254 19.00 -14.49 30.20
N LEU A 255 19.58 -15.20 31.17
CA LEU A 255 19.61 -14.75 32.56
C LEU A 255 20.47 -13.49 32.75
N GLU A 256 21.33 -13.17 31.77
CA GLU A 256 22.25 -12.03 31.81
C GLU A 256 21.67 -10.75 31.19
N ASP A 257 20.57 -10.84 30.43
CA ASP A 257 19.87 -9.68 29.88
C ASP A 257 18.47 -9.52 30.51
N PRO A 258 18.29 -8.56 31.44
CA PRO A 258 17.00 -8.27 32.07
C PRO A 258 15.88 -7.91 31.08
N TRP A 259 16.23 -7.38 29.90
CA TRP A 259 15.24 -7.00 28.87
C TRP A 259 14.70 -8.20 28.11
N SER A 260 15.47 -9.29 28.03
CA SER A 260 15.03 -10.57 27.44
C SER A 260 13.97 -11.30 28.30
N GLN A 261 13.70 -10.81 29.52
CA GLN A 261 12.68 -11.35 30.41
C GLN A 261 11.34 -10.62 30.33
N LEU A 262 11.24 -9.54 29.55
CA LEU A 262 9.94 -8.92 29.30
C LEU A 262 8.99 -9.93 28.62
N PRO A 263 7.70 -9.93 28.98
CA PRO A 263 6.73 -10.76 28.29
C PRO A 263 6.75 -10.41 26.81
N GLY A 264 6.83 -11.43 25.95
CA GLY A 264 6.74 -11.22 24.52
C GLY A 264 5.39 -10.62 24.17
N ARG A 265 5.31 -9.87 23.08
CA ARG A 265 4.03 -9.38 22.55
C ARG A 265 3.81 -9.94 21.16
N ILE A 266 2.57 -10.30 20.86
CA ILE A 266 2.11 -10.54 19.50
C ILE A 266 1.18 -9.39 19.16
N VAL A 267 1.53 -8.62 18.14
CA VAL A 267 0.70 -7.53 17.64
C VAL A 267 0.00 -8.03 16.38
N LEU A 268 -1.33 -7.96 16.35
CA LEU A 268 -2.16 -8.24 15.19
C LEU A 268 -2.64 -6.91 14.59
N PHE A 269 -2.67 -6.80 13.26
CA PHE A 269 -3.07 -5.57 12.55
C PHE A 269 -4.49 -5.71 12.00
N ARG A 270 -5.48 -5.21 12.75
CA ARG A 270 -6.91 -5.45 12.49
C ARG A 270 -7.35 -5.03 11.10
N ARG A 271 -6.87 -3.88 10.58
CA ARG A 271 -7.28 -3.39 9.26
C ARG A 271 -6.67 -4.23 8.14
N ASN A 272 -5.46 -4.76 8.33
CA ASN A 272 -4.81 -5.62 7.35
C ASN A 272 -5.48 -7.00 7.30
N LEU A 273 -5.75 -7.59 8.47
CA LEU A 273 -6.53 -8.83 8.59
C LEU A 273 -7.91 -8.71 7.94
N ALA A 274 -8.66 -7.64 8.26
CA ALA A 274 -9.98 -7.41 7.68
C ALA A 274 -9.94 -7.24 6.16
N ARG A 275 -8.91 -6.57 5.60
CA ARG A 275 -8.77 -6.34 4.15
C ARG A 275 -8.55 -7.63 3.35
N MET A 276 -8.00 -8.68 3.97
CA MET A 276 -7.75 -9.97 3.32
C MET A 276 -8.97 -10.89 3.30
N CYS A 277 -10.03 -10.53 4.04
CA CYS A 277 -11.17 -11.41 4.28
C CYS A 277 -12.44 -10.82 3.67
N ARG A 278 -13.40 -11.68 3.33
CA ARG A 278 -14.73 -11.30 2.81
C ARG A 278 -15.85 -11.60 3.80
N SER A 279 -15.57 -12.36 4.85
CA SER A 279 -16.55 -12.76 5.85
C SER A 279 -15.97 -12.82 7.26
N ARG A 280 -16.86 -12.86 8.26
CA ARG A 280 -16.50 -13.07 9.67
C ARG A 280 -15.74 -14.39 9.87
N ASP A 281 -16.17 -15.44 9.20
CA ASP A 281 -15.58 -16.78 9.34
C ASP A 281 -14.16 -16.82 8.73
N GLU A 282 -13.98 -16.20 7.56
CA GLU A 282 -12.65 -16.04 6.95
C GLU A 282 -11.72 -15.21 7.84
N LEU A 283 -12.23 -14.13 8.46
CA LEU A 283 -11.44 -13.32 9.39
C LEU A 283 -11.02 -14.12 10.62
N ALA A 284 -11.92 -14.90 11.22
CA ALA A 284 -11.62 -15.76 12.36
C ALA A 284 -10.53 -16.78 12.01
N GLU A 285 -10.62 -17.38 10.83
CA GLU A 285 -9.60 -18.31 10.31
C GLU A 285 -8.27 -17.60 10.07
N GLN A 286 -8.28 -16.42 9.46
CA GLN A 286 -7.05 -15.67 9.22
C GLN A 286 -6.37 -15.23 10.52
N ILE A 287 -7.12 -14.78 11.52
CA ILE A 287 -6.60 -14.47 12.86
C ILE A 287 -5.92 -15.70 13.46
N ARG A 288 -6.55 -16.88 13.34
CA ARG A 288 -5.99 -18.14 13.83
C ARG A 288 -4.68 -18.46 13.13
N ILE A 289 -4.64 -18.44 11.80
CA ILE A 289 -3.44 -18.69 11.00
C ILE A 289 -2.31 -17.74 11.40
N THR A 290 -2.60 -16.44 11.49
CA THR A 290 -1.60 -15.43 11.88
C THR A 290 -1.09 -15.67 13.30
N LEU A 291 -1.95 -15.95 14.28
CA LEU A 291 -1.52 -16.27 15.64
C LEU A 291 -0.62 -17.51 15.69
N PHE A 292 -0.94 -18.57 14.93
CA PHE A 292 -0.10 -19.76 14.87
C PHE A 292 1.28 -19.48 14.26
N HIS A 293 1.32 -18.64 13.22
CA HIS A 293 2.58 -18.21 12.60
C HIS A 293 3.47 -17.46 13.62
N GLU A 294 2.91 -16.47 14.31
CA GLU A 294 3.66 -15.67 15.30
C GLU A 294 4.10 -16.50 16.52
N VAL A 295 3.27 -17.47 16.93
CA VAL A 295 3.65 -18.45 17.95
C VAL A 295 4.81 -19.32 17.49
N GLY A 296 4.84 -19.73 16.22
CA GLY A 296 5.97 -20.45 15.63
C GLY A 296 7.28 -19.68 15.81
N HIS A 297 7.28 -18.39 15.47
CA HIS A 297 8.42 -17.49 15.70
C HIS A 297 8.79 -17.35 17.17
N PHE A 298 7.82 -17.19 18.07
CA PHE A 298 8.06 -17.14 19.52
C PHE A 298 8.78 -18.41 20.04
N LEU A 299 8.43 -19.57 19.48
CA LEU A 299 9.02 -20.87 19.83
C LEU A 299 10.36 -21.13 19.12
N GLY A 300 10.79 -20.29 18.18
CA GLY A 300 12.00 -20.50 17.37
C GLY A 300 11.88 -21.71 16.44
N LEU A 301 10.65 -22.02 15.98
CA LEU A 301 10.38 -23.12 15.06
C LEU A 301 10.28 -22.60 13.63
N ASP A 302 10.79 -23.38 12.67
CA ASP A 302 10.46 -23.17 11.26
C ASP A 302 9.01 -23.62 10.98
N GLU A 303 8.43 -23.15 9.87
CA GLU A 303 7.04 -23.43 9.49
C GLU A 303 6.75 -24.95 9.41
N ASP A 304 7.76 -25.75 9.00
CA ASP A 304 7.68 -27.20 8.90
C ASP A 304 7.61 -27.89 10.28
N ALA A 305 8.36 -27.40 11.28
CA ALA A 305 8.34 -27.93 12.65
C ALA A 305 7.06 -27.55 13.43
N VAL A 306 6.34 -26.52 12.99
CA VAL A 306 5.00 -26.17 13.52
C VAL A 306 3.96 -27.19 13.04
N ALA A 307 3.98 -27.55 11.74
CA ALA A 307 3.11 -28.55 11.14
C ALA A 307 3.27 -29.95 11.77
N ASP A 308 4.51 -30.39 11.96
CA ASP A 308 4.84 -31.71 12.54
C ASP A 308 4.39 -31.89 14.00
N ARG A 309 4.04 -30.79 14.70
CA ARG A 309 3.49 -30.83 16.06
C ARG A 309 1.96 -30.79 16.12
N GLY A 310 1.28 -30.88 14.98
CA GLY A 310 -0.18 -30.84 14.91
C GLY A 310 -0.76 -29.47 15.20
N LEU A 311 -0.05 -28.41 14.79
CA LEU A 311 -0.45 -27.00 14.93
C LEU A 311 -0.96 -26.41 13.59
N GLN A 312 -1.46 -27.28 12.69
CA GLN A 312 -2.15 -26.92 11.45
C GLN A 312 -3.63 -27.29 11.53
#